data_AF-A0A3N5WH37-F1
#
_entry.id   AF-A0A3N5WH37-F1
#
_cell.length_a   1.000
_cell.length_b   1.000
_cell.length_c   1.000
_cell.angle_alpha   90.00
_cell.angle_beta   90.00
_cell.angle_gamma   90.00
#
_symmetry.space_group_name_H-M   'P 1'
#
loop_
_entity.id
_entity.type
_entity.pdbx_description
1 polymer ?
#
loop_
_entity_poly.entity_id
_entity_poly.type
_entity_poly.pdbx_seq_one_letter_code
_entity_poly.pdbx_strand_id
1 'polypeptide(L)'
;MATCALEAAVSVSDPSTAWTPLMGNYDFLTDQQTGQAQGDIVGVGTDYGIFVTFNNNGDTSATGGAWGFRLRLDATGGPPKKPDFDRVAWIGIDADLSGSIDVFLGLNLQGSTREIGIYSPGASANTSPNTTSISPTPYRTYALTVTNYNHRPVDYLTDGGTSNDLTVNTLGDPDYFVSFMVPFADVVSFLAGKSIQITDQSPTRFAAATSTQTNSLNQDLGGVNGGVNSTLTWEQLGGFTQIIYPSGQAVPEPSSSLLLIASLTAGTLARRRR
;
A
#
# COMPACT_ATOMS: atom_id res chain seq x y z
N MET A 1 22.46 -14.49 24.75
CA MET A 1 21.60 -14.87 23.62
C MET A 1 20.23 -14.31 23.92
N ALA A 2 19.82 -13.25 23.24
CA ALA A 2 18.45 -12.75 23.35
C ALA A 2 17.56 -13.76 22.61
N THR A 3 16.62 -14.36 23.32
CA THR A 3 15.53 -15.13 22.72
C THR A 3 14.71 -14.14 21.88
N CYS A 4 14.85 -14.22 20.55
CA CYS A 4 13.95 -13.55 19.64
C CYS A 4 12.55 -14.15 19.91
N ALA A 5 11.64 -13.35 20.46
CA ALA A 5 10.26 -13.78 20.59
C ALA A 5 9.74 -14.02 19.16
N LEU A 6 9.21 -15.21 18.91
CA LEU A 6 8.49 -15.50 17.67
C LEU A 6 7.22 -14.64 17.70
N GLU A 7 7.23 -13.53 16.97
CA GLU A 7 6.03 -12.70 16.80
C GLU A 7 4.95 -13.54 16.10
N ALA A 8 3.71 -13.45 16.58
CA ALA A 8 2.63 -14.24 16.02
C ALA A 8 2.37 -13.81 14.57
N ALA A 9 2.26 -14.78 13.68
CA ALA A 9 1.97 -14.56 12.27
C ALA A 9 0.63 -13.81 12.08
N VAL A 10 0.67 -12.62 11.49
CA VAL A 10 -0.52 -11.81 11.20
C VAL A 10 -1.35 -12.46 10.09
N SER A 11 -2.64 -12.67 10.33
CA SER A 11 -3.63 -13.13 9.36
C SER A 11 -4.27 -11.97 8.60
N VAL A 12 -4.73 -12.23 7.37
CA VAL A 12 -5.45 -11.24 6.54
C VAL A 12 -6.69 -10.66 7.23
N SER A 13 -7.31 -11.43 8.13
CA SER A 13 -8.51 -11.05 8.88
C SER A 13 -8.24 -10.34 10.21
N ASP A 14 -6.99 -10.26 10.67
CA ASP A 14 -6.68 -9.74 12.00
C ASP A 14 -7.05 -8.25 12.13
N PRO A 15 -7.34 -7.76 13.35
CA PRO A 15 -7.61 -6.34 13.59
C PRO A 15 -6.46 -5.45 13.10
N SER A 16 -6.75 -4.22 12.69
CA SER A 16 -5.73 -3.29 12.14
C SER A 16 -4.62 -2.95 13.13
N THR A 17 -4.81 -3.18 14.42
CA THR A 17 -3.78 -3.08 15.46
C THR A 17 -2.64 -4.10 15.31
N ALA A 18 -2.84 -5.19 14.56
CA ALA A 18 -1.79 -6.14 14.19
C ALA A 18 -1.05 -5.77 12.88
N TRP A 19 -1.45 -4.66 12.23
CA TRP A 19 -0.89 -4.20 10.97
C TRP A 19 -0.07 -2.93 11.19
N THR A 20 0.89 -2.68 10.31
CA THR A 20 1.63 -1.42 10.32
C THR A 20 0.85 -0.38 9.51
N PRO A 21 0.41 0.74 10.11
CA PRO A 21 -0.21 1.80 9.37
C PRO A 21 0.80 2.54 8.49
N LEU A 22 0.39 2.90 7.28
CA LEU A 22 1.14 3.80 6.43
C LEU A 22 0.69 5.23 6.69
N MET A 23 1.67 6.13 6.83
CA MET A 23 1.42 7.52 7.21
C MET A 23 1.13 8.34 5.97
N GLY A 24 0.04 9.09 5.99
CA GLY A 24 -0.36 9.97 4.89
C GLY A 24 -1.72 10.59 5.16
N ASN A 25 -2.05 11.63 4.40
CA ASN A 25 -3.45 11.99 4.20
C ASN A 25 -3.93 11.20 3.00
N TYR A 26 -4.98 10.39 3.13
CA TYR A 26 -5.42 9.50 2.06
C TYR A 26 -6.74 9.92 1.42
N ASP A 27 -7.46 10.84 2.05
CA ASP A 27 -8.75 11.34 1.63
C ASP A 27 -8.61 12.80 1.15
N PHE A 28 -8.28 13.00 -0.12
CA PHE A 28 -8.29 14.34 -0.72
C PHE A 28 -9.51 14.48 -1.60
N LEU A 29 -10.40 15.44 -1.34
CA LEU A 29 -11.65 15.70 -2.13
C LEU A 29 -11.57 15.67 -3.69
N THR A 30 -10.39 15.68 -4.31
CA THR A 30 -10.20 15.64 -5.78
C THR A 30 -9.49 14.38 -6.32
N ASP A 31 -9.16 13.40 -5.48
CA ASP A 31 -8.56 12.12 -5.92
C ASP A 31 -9.59 11.15 -6.50
N GLN A 32 -10.82 11.17 -5.97
CA GLN A 32 -11.96 10.44 -6.50
C GLN A 32 -12.46 11.01 -7.85
N GLN A 33 -12.63 10.15 -8.84
CA GLN A 33 -12.98 10.54 -10.21
C GLN A 33 -14.41 10.21 -10.64
N THR A 34 -15.03 9.20 -10.03
CA THR A 34 -16.32 8.68 -10.50
C THR A 34 -17.51 9.13 -9.65
N GLY A 35 -17.26 9.77 -8.50
CA GLY A 35 -18.31 10.11 -7.54
C GLY A 35 -18.89 8.90 -6.80
N GLN A 36 -18.19 7.76 -6.77
CA GLN A 36 -18.65 6.53 -6.14
C GLN A 36 -17.84 6.20 -4.88
N ALA A 37 -18.48 6.20 -3.71
CA ALA A 37 -17.87 5.91 -2.41
C ALA A 37 -17.19 4.52 -2.31
N GLN A 38 -17.63 3.55 -3.11
CA GLN A 38 -17.32 2.12 -2.97
C GLN A 38 -15.89 1.72 -3.38
N GLY A 39 -15.09 2.70 -3.75
CA GLY A 39 -13.66 2.58 -4.01
C GLY A 39 -12.91 3.84 -3.60
N ASP A 40 -13.52 4.68 -2.77
CA ASP A 40 -12.90 5.90 -2.27
C ASP A 40 -12.02 5.54 -1.06
N ILE A 41 -10.72 5.77 -1.13
CA ILE A 41 -9.81 5.44 -0.05
C ILE A 41 -9.88 6.56 0.98
N VAL A 42 -10.34 6.25 2.18
CA VAL A 42 -10.51 7.25 3.24
C VAL A 42 -9.47 7.06 4.34
N GLY A 43 -8.91 8.16 4.83
CA GLY A 43 -8.00 8.11 5.96
C GLY A 43 -7.47 9.47 6.38
N VAL A 44 -7.57 9.77 7.68
CA VAL A 44 -7.15 11.04 8.28
C VAL A 44 -6.65 10.84 9.71
N GLY A 45 -5.55 11.50 10.05
CA GLY A 45 -5.00 11.47 11.42
C GLY A 45 -4.63 10.07 11.88
N THR A 46 -5.32 9.56 12.91
CA THR A 46 -5.12 8.21 13.45
C THR A 46 -6.03 7.16 12.81
N ASP A 47 -6.97 7.59 11.99
CA ASP A 47 -7.83 6.72 11.19
C ASP A 47 -7.15 6.48 9.85
N TYR A 48 -6.13 5.60 9.85
CA TYR A 48 -5.28 5.38 8.69
C TYR A 48 -6.04 4.75 7.51
N GLY A 49 -5.69 5.16 6.29
CA GLY A 49 -6.31 4.65 5.06
C GLY A 49 -5.63 3.41 4.49
N ILE A 50 -4.33 3.23 4.77
CA ILE A 50 -3.55 2.11 4.21
C ILE A 50 -2.73 1.46 5.31
N PHE A 51 -2.67 0.13 5.29
CA PHE A 51 -1.84 -0.67 6.17
C PHE A 51 -1.09 -1.74 5.38
N VAL A 52 0.02 -2.17 5.97
CA VAL A 52 0.87 -3.24 5.46
C VAL A 52 1.19 -4.23 6.57
N THR A 53 1.43 -5.48 6.20
CA THR A 53 2.00 -6.47 7.12
C THR A 53 2.85 -7.46 6.37
N PHE A 54 3.75 -8.14 7.08
CA PHE A 54 4.53 -9.24 6.55
C PHE A 54 4.37 -10.44 7.44
N ASN A 55 3.94 -11.54 6.84
CA ASN A 55 3.81 -12.81 7.52
C ASN A 55 4.85 -13.77 6.97
N ASN A 56 5.97 -13.93 7.70
CA ASN A 56 6.97 -14.92 7.34
C ASN A 56 6.53 -16.36 7.67
N ASN A 57 5.40 -16.56 8.38
CA ASN A 57 4.87 -17.84 8.82
C ASN A 57 5.90 -18.70 9.58
N GLY A 58 6.80 -18.04 10.31
CA GLY A 58 7.94 -18.69 10.99
C GLY A 58 9.08 -19.13 10.08
N ASP A 59 9.04 -18.77 8.79
CA ASP A 59 10.14 -18.96 7.85
C ASP A 59 11.25 -17.93 8.11
N THR A 60 12.51 -18.38 8.05
CA THR A 60 13.70 -17.53 8.14
C THR A 60 14.18 -17.04 6.77
N SER A 61 13.51 -17.43 5.68
CA SER A 61 13.82 -17.00 4.32
C SER A 61 13.57 -15.50 4.15
N ALA A 62 14.59 -14.77 3.70
CA ALA A 62 14.51 -13.35 3.39
C ALA A 62 13.65 -13.04 2.14
N THR A 63 13.21 -14.07 1.40
CA THR A 63 12.36 -13.96 0.21
C THR A 63 11.07 -14.78 0.34
N GLY A 64 10.85 -15.42 1.49
CA GLY A 64 9.66 -16.22 1.78
C GLY A 64 8.52 -15.40 2.39
N GLY A 65 7.46 -16.07 2.82
CA GLY A 65 6.32 -15.42 3.49
C GLY A 65 5.27 -14.81 2.56
N ALA A 66 4.37 -14.05 3.17
CA ALA A 66 3.27 -13.35 2.52
C ALA A 66 3.31 -11.85 2.86
N TRP A 67 3.15 -11.03 1.84
CA TRP A 67 3.06 -9.58 1.97
C TRP A 67 1.59 -9.16 1.91
N GLY A 68 1.10 -8.55 2.97
CA GLY A 68 -0.28 -8.15 3.12
C GLY A 68 -0.48 -6.65 2.99
N PHE A 69 -1.60 -6.27 2.38
CA PHE A 69 -2.05 -4.88 2.26
C PHE A 69 -3.51 -4.77 2.67
N ARG A 70 -3.87 -3.65 3.29
CA ARG A 70 -5.23 -3.31 3.68
C ARG A 70 -5.52 -1.86 3.33
N LEU A 71 -6.68 -1.62 2.74
CA LEU A 71 -7.18 -0.28 2.41
C LEU A 71 -8.51 -0.07 3.15
N ARG A 72 -8.69 1.11 3.71
CA ARG A 72 -9.97 1.61 4.25
C ARG A 72 -10.72 2.31 3.14
N LEU A 73 -11.97 1.93 2.94
CA LEU A 73 -12.84 2.44 1.88
C LEU A 73 -14.08 3.08 2.50
N ASP A 74 -14.53 4.20 1.91
CA ASP A 74 -15.69 4.97 2.37
C ASP A 74 -16.97 4.13 2.42
N ALA A 75 -17.18 3.28 1.40
CA ALA A 75 -18.34 2.42 1.34
C ALA A 75 -18.01 1.02 0.82
N THR A 76 -18.95 0.11 1.07
CA THR A 76 -18.99 -1.18 0.39
C THR A 76 -19.64 -1.07 -0.99
N GLY A 77 -19.18 -1.91 -1.92
CA GLY A 77 -19.95 -2.25 -3.11
C GLY A 77 -21.02 -3.32 -2.81
N GLY A 78 -21.57 -3.88 -3.88
CA GLY A 78 -22.47 -5.04 -3.81
C GLY A 78 -23.88 -4.74 -3.29
N PRO A 79 -24.76 -5.76 -3.20
CA PRO A 79 -26.14 -5.57 -2.77
C PRO A 79 -26.23 -5.34 -1.24
N PRO A 80 -27.22 -4.59 -0.73
CA PRO A 80 -27.33 -4.21 0.70
C PRO A 80 -27.32 -5.37 1.71
N LYS A 81 -27.65 -6.59 1.28
CA LYS A 81 -27.67 -7.79 2.14
C LYS A 81 -26.41 -8.66 2.04
N LYS A 82 -25.48 -8.28 1.16
CA LYS A 82 -24.17 -8.91 1.01
C LYS A 82 -23.15 -7.85 0.55
N PRO A 83 -22.81 -6.88 1.42
CA PRO A 83 -21.66 -5.99 1.24
C PRO A 83 -20.45 -6.75 0.71
N ASP A 84 -19.88 -6.32 -0.41
CA ASP A 84 -18.61 -6.83 -0.94
C ASP A 84 -17.89 -5.70 -1.66
N PHE A 85 -16.58 -5.83 -1.81
CA PHE A 85 -15.84 -4.98 -2.72
C PHE A 85 -16.11 -5.42 -4.17
N ASP A 86 -16.38 -4.48 -5.08
CA ASP A 86 -16.78 -4.76 -6.47
C ASP A 86 -15.97 -3.94 -7.50
N ARG A 87 -14.79 -3.49 -7.08
CA ARG A 87 -13.82 -2.71 -7.86
C ARG A 87 -12.49 -3.45 -7.92
N VAL A 88 -11.47 -2.75 -8.38
CA VAL A 88 -10.08 -3.20 -8.31
C VAL A 88 -9.35 -2.34 -7.29
N ALA A 89 -8.62 -2.96 -6.36
CA ALA A 89 -7.68 -2.27 -5.48
C ALA A 89 -6.25 -2.55 -5.95
N TRP A 90 -5.44 -1.50 -6.01
CA TRP A 90 -4.08 -1.52 -6.54
C TRP A 90 -3.08 -1.07 -5.49
N ILE A 91 -1.97 -1.79 -5.41
CA ILE A 91 -0.75 -1.39 -4.74
C ILE A 91 0.36 -1.37 -5.79
N GLY A 92 0.75 -0.17 -6.22
CA GLY A 92 1.95 0.05 -7.03
C GLY A 92 3.17 0.11 -6.12
N ILE A 93 4.21 -0.66 -6.42
CA ILE A 93 5.43 -0.74 -5.62
C ILE A 93 6.57 -0.10 -6.40
N ASP A 94 7.25 0.88 -5.79
CA ASP A 94 8.56 1.37 -6.22
C ASP A 94 9.60 0.63 -5.36
N ALA A 95 10.21 -0.39 -5.96
CA ALA A 95 11.05 -1.38 -5.30
C ALA A 95 12.54 -1.05 -5.41
N ASP A 96 12.93 -0.22 -6.39
CA ASP A 96 14.29 0.29 -6.55
C ASP A 96 14.45 1.77 -6.14
N LEU A 97 13.35 2.40 -5.69
CA LEU A 97 13.26 3.80 -5.27
C LEU A 97 13.58 4.80 -6.40
N SER A 98 13.34 4.41 -7.65
CA SER A 98 13.56 5.26 -8.82
C SER A 98 12.48 6.33 -9.02
N GLY A 99 11.37 6.25 -8.28
CA GLY A 99 10.19 7.10 -8.47
C GLY A 99 9.24 6.61 -9.56
N SER A 100 9.50 5.43 -10.11
CA SER A 100 8.59 4.73 -11.04
C SER A 100 7.98 3.51 -10.34
N ILE A 101 6.75 3.15 -10.69
CA ILE A 101 6.16 1.91 -10.20
C ILE A 101 6.77 0.72 -10.96
N ASP A 102 7.32 -0.24 -10.22
CA ASP A 102 8.00 -1.43 -10.75
C ASP A 102 7.10 -2.64 -10.91
N VAL A 103 6.09 -2.77 -10.05
CA VAL A 103 5.10 -3.86 -10.03
C VAL A 103 3.78 -3.36 -9.46
N PHE A 104 2.68 -3.90 -9.97
CA PHE A 104 1.36 -3.71 -9.39
C PHE A 104 0.89 -5.02 -8.75
N LEU A 105 0.43 -4.93 -7.50
CA LEU A 105 -0.37 -5.97 -6.87
C LEU A 105 -1.84 -5.53 -6.93
N GLY A 106 -2.69 -6.37 -7.51
CA GLY A 106 -4.09 -6.06 -7.74
C GLY A 106 -5.02 -7.05 -7.05
N LEU A 107 -6.03 -6.54 -6.36
CA LEU A 107 -7.19 -7.31 -5.93
C LEU A 107 -8.35 -6.96 -6.88
N ASN A 108 -8.73 -7.90 -7.75
CA ASN A 108 -9.73 -7.68 -8.79
C ASN A 108 -11.04 -8.39 -8.44
N LEU A 109 -12.02 -7.60 -7.99
CA LEU A 109 -13.40 -8.04 -7.78
C LEU A 109 -14.37 -7.35 -8.77
N GLN A 110 -13.85 -6.78 -9.85
CA GLN A 110 -14.68 -6.17 -10.88
C GLN A 110 -15.50 -7.25 -11.62
N GLY A 111 -16.82 -7.04 -11.69
CA GLY A 111 -17.73 -7.90 -12.44
C GLY A 111 -17.83 -9.31 -11.85
N SER A 112 -17.49 -10.34 -12.63
CA SER A 112 -17.48 -11.75 -12.18
C SER A 112 -16.10 -12.24 -11.73
N THR A 113 -15.05 -11.41 -11.87
CA THR A 113 -13.69 -11.78 -11.52
C THR A 113 -13.50 -11.76 -10.01
N ARG A 114 -12.72 -12.71 -9.47
CA ARG A 114 -12.41 -12.81 -8.04
C ARG A 114 -11.01 -13.37 -7.86
N GLU A 115 -10.01 -12.50 -8.00
CA GLU A 115 -8.61 -12.91 -7.91
C GLU A 115 -7.71 -11.81 -7.34
N ILE A 116 -6.58 -12.24 -6.80
CA ILE A 116 -5.42 -11.39 -6.55
C ILE A 116 -4.43 -11.62 -7.69
N GLY A 117 -3.76 -10.59 -8.19
CA GLY A 117 -2.79 -10.72 -9.27
C GLY A 117 -1.53 -9.87 -9.08
N ILE A 118 -0.44 -10.34 -9.69
CA ILE A 118 0.81 -9.59 -9.85
C ILE A 118 0.86 -9.14 -11.31
N TYR A 119 1.05 -7.85 -11.55
CA TYR A 119 0.99 -7.25 -12.87
C TYR A 119 2.26 -6.45 -13.15
N SER A 120 2.73 -6.54 -14.39
CA SER A 120 3.72 -5.58 -14.87
C SER A 120 3.12 -4.20 -14.97
N PRO A 121 3.91 -3.15 -14.70
CA PRO A 121 3.63 -1.84 -15.26
C PRO A 121 3.53 -1.96 -16.78
N GLY A 122 2.61 -1.22 -17.37
CA GLY A 122 2.42 -1.16 -18.81
C GLY A 122 3.57 -0.45 -19.52
N ALA A 123 3.36 -0.10 -20.79
CA ALA A 123 4.42 0.48 -21.64
C ALA A 123 4.80 1.94 -21.30
N SER A 124 4.10 2.57 -20.36
CA SER A 124 4.31 3.97 -19.99
C SER A 124 5.42 4.15 -18.94
N ALA A 125 5.77 5.39 -18.62
CA ALA A 125 6.82 5.71 -17.65
C ALA A 125 6.47 5.33 -16.20
N ASN A 126 5.18 5.38 -15.82
CA ASN A 126 4.70 5.09 -14.47
C ASN A 126 5.35 5.94 -13.34
N THR A 127 5.79 7.15 -13.68
CA THR A 127 6.38 8.12 -12.72
C THR A 127 5.38 9.13 -12.19
N SER A 128 4.18 9.17 -12.76
CA SER A 128 3.07 10.06 -12.39
C SER A 128 1.73 9.37 -12.61
N PRO A 129 0.62 9.87 -12.03
CA PRO A 129 -0.70 9.35 -12.31
C PRO A 129 -1.04 9.29 -13.80
N ASN A 130 -0.77 10.36 -14.54
CA ASN A 130 -1.13 10.43 -15.97
C ASN A 130 -0.22 9.63 -16.90
N THR A 131 0.93 9.15 -16.40
CA THR A 131 1.82 8.23 -17.13
C THR A 131 1.73 6.81 -16.60
N THR A 132 0.79 6.52 -15.70
CA THR A 132 0.61 5.18 -15.17
C THR A 132 -0.20 4.32 -16.13
N SER A 133 0.33 3.13 -16.45
CA SER A 133 -0.39 2.10 -17.19
C SER A 133 -0.12 0.73 -16.58
N ILE A 134 -1.08 -0.17 -16.67
CA ILE A 134 -1.00 -1.52 -16.09
C ILE A 134 -1.14 -2.54 -17.21
N SER A 135 -0.29 -3.58 -17.21
CA SER A 135 -0.43 -4.69 -18.15
C SER A 135 -1.80 -5.34 -17.98
N PRO A 136 -2.57 -5.57 -19.06
CA PRO A 136 -3.89 -6.21 -18.97
C PRO A 136 -3.79 -7.69 -18.58
N THR A 137 -2.61 -8.30 -18.79
CA THR A 137 -2.35 -9.70 -18.44
C THR A 137 -1.54 -9.77 -17.15
N PRO A 138 -2.04 -10.45 -16.11
CA PRO A 138 -1.26 -10.70 -14.89
C PRO A 138 -0.10 -11.65 -15.19
N TYR A 139 1.02 -11.41 -14.52
CA TYR A 139 2.14 -12.36 -14.44
C TYR A 139 1.72 -13.64 -13.69
N ARG A 140 0.95 -13.47 -12.61
CA ARG A 140 0.43 -14.56 -11.78
C ARG A 140 -0.87 -14.13 -11.10
N THR A 141 -1.78 -15.07 -10.89
CA THR A 141 -3.03 -14.85 -10.15
C THR A 141 -3.25 -15.90 -9.06
N TYR A 142 -4.08 -15.54 -8.08
CA TYR A 142 -4.48 -16.39 -6.96
C TYR A 142 -5.98 -16.29 -6.76
N ALA A 143 -6.64 -17.44 -6.58
CA ALA A 143 -8.02 -17.46 -6.15
C ALA A 143 -8.15 -16.89 -4.73
N LEU A 144 -9.27 -16.21 -4.46
CA LEU A 144 -9.57 -15.69 -3.12
C LEU A 144 -9.91 -16.84 -2.16
N THR A 145 -9.32 -16.77 -0.98
CA THR A 145 -9.50 -17.70 0.13
C THR A 145 -9.57 -16.91 1.43
N VAL A 146 -10.04 -17.53 2.50
CA VAL A 146 -10.08 -16.89 3.83
C VAL A 146 -8.70 -16.55 4.39
N THR A 147 -7.62 -17.11 3.82
CA THR A 147 -6.25 -16.87 4.27
C THR A 147 -5.55 -15.75 3.51
N ASN A 148 -6.06 -15.32 2.35
CA ASN A 148 -5.43 -14.28 1.53
C ASN A 148 -6.37 -13.13 1.14
N TYR A 149 -7.63 -13.16 1.55
CA TYR A 149 -8.60 -12.09 1.32
C TYR A 149 -9.53 -11.91 2.51
N ASN A 150 -9.79 -10.66 2.88
CA ASN A 150 -10.82 -10.29 3.83
C ASN A 150 -11.48 -8.98 3.44
N HIS A 151 -12.82 -8.92 3.54
CA HIS A 151 -13.59 -7.70 3.42
C HIS A 151 -14.57 -7.63 4.59
N ARG A 152 -14.52 -6.55 5.36
CA ARG A 152 -15.32 -6.39 6.58
C ARG A 152 -15.50 -4.91 6.93
N PRO A 153 -16.56 -4.55 7.67
CA PRO A 153 -16.69 -3.20 8.20
C PRO A 153 -15.51 -2.87 9.14
N VAL A 154 -15.17 -1.59 9.18
CA VAL A 154 -14.28 -1.02 10.19
C VAL A 154 -14.94 -1.14 11.56
N ASP A 155 -14.15 -1.51 12.57
CA ASP A 155 -14.55 -1.47 13.97
C ASP A 155 -13.48 -0.77 14.80
N TYR A 156 -13.66 0.53 15.05
CA TYR A 156 -12.67 1.37 15.74
C TYR A 156 -12.29 0.85 17.13
N LEU A 157 -13.16 0.05 17.76
CA LEU A 157 -12.88 -0.55 19.07
C LEU A 157 -11.81 -1.65 18.99
N THR A 158 -11.74 -2.37 17.87
CA THR A 158 -10.77 -3.46 17.65
C THR A 158 -9.62 -3.06 16.74
N ASP A 159 -9.89 -2.19 15.77
CA ASP A 159 -8.94 -1.70 14.78
C ASP A 159 -8.12 -0.49 15.23
N GLY A 160 -8.55 0.18 16.30
CA GLY A 160 -8.03 1.49 16.68
C GLY A 160 -8.65 2.61 15.85
N GLY A 161 -8.12 3.83 15.99
CA GLY A 161 -8.71 5.02 15.37
C GLY A 161 -9.80 5.64 16.23
N THR A 162 -10.65 6.47 15.62
CA THR A 162 -11.67 7.25 16.34
C THR A 162 -13.09 7.12 15.78
N SER A 163 -13.24 6.56 14.58
CA SER A 163 -14.56 6.40 13.95
C SER A 163 -14.65 5.12 13.11
N ASN A 164 -15.88 4.61 12.95
CA ASN A 164 -16.21 3.57 11.95
C ASN A 164 -16.52 4.16 10.57
N ASP A 165 -16.68 5.47 10.48
CA ASP A 165 -17.16 6.20 9.30
C ASP A 165 -16.48 7.57 9.31
N LEU A 166 -15.65 7.84 8.31
CA LEU A 166 -14.95 9.12 8.17
C LEU A 166 -15.75 10.15 7.37
N THR A 167 -16.79 9.72 6.63
CA THR A 167 -17.62 10.60 5.80
C THR A 167 -18.94 10.90 6.49
N VAL A 168 -18.92 11.99 7.28
CA VAL A 168 -20.04 12.43 8.13
C VAL A 168 -21.35 12.80 7.40
N ASN A 169 -21.42 12.68 6.08
CA ASN A 169 -22.56 13.09 5.25
C ASN A 169 -23.58 11.96 4.98
N THR A 170 -23.30 10.70 5.32
CA THR A 170 -24.21 9.57 5.11
C THR A 170 -24.44 8.73 6.38
N LEU A 171 -25.47 9.08 7.15
CA LEU A 171 -25.91 8.29 8.30
C LEU A 171 -26.19 6.83 7.91
N GLY A 172 -25.34 5.91 8.39
CA GLY A 172 -25.59 4.46 8.35
C GLY A 172 -24.76 3.65 7.35
N ASP A 173 -23.72 4.22 6.74
CA ASP A 173 -22.75 3.51 5.90
C ASP A 173 -21.39 3.51 6.60
N PRO A 174 -20.97 2.43 7.29
CA PRO A 174 -19.64 2.37 7.87
C PRO A 174 -18.59 2.21 6.77
N ASP A 175 -17.38 2.69 7.03
CA ASP A 175 -16.22 2.37 6.20
C ASP A 175 -15.97 0.85 6.22
N TYR A 176 -15.31 0.36 5.17
CA TYR A 176 -14.93 -1.05 5.05
C TYR A 176 -13.42 -1.19 4.86
N PHE A 177 -12.86 -2.23 5.47
CA PHE A 177 -11.54 -2.72 5.11
C PHE A 177 -11.64 -3.74 3.99
N VAL A 178 -10.82 -3.55 2.96
CA VAL A 178 -10.45 -4.59 2.01
C VAL A 178 -9.00 -4.97 2.23
N SER A 179 -8.73 -6.25 2.44
CA SER A 179 -7.40 -6.77 2.76
C SER A 179 -7.05 -7.94 1.86
N PHE A 180 -5.80 -8.01 1.42
CA PHE A 180 -5.30 -9.16 0.68
C PHE A 180 -3.83 -9.43 0.96
N MET A 181 -3.41 -10.68 0.73
CA MET A 181 -2.03 -11.13 0.90
C MET A 181 -1.50 -11.83 -0.35
N VAL A 182 -0.24 -11.57 -0.68
CA VAL A 182 0.45 -12.12 -1.84
C VAL A 182 1.70 -12.88 -1.38
N PRO A 183 1.99 -14.08 -1.91
CA PRO A 183 3.26 -14.76 -1.67
C PRO A 183 4.46 -13.88 -2.07
N PHE A 184 5.31 -13.53 -1.11
CA PHE A 184 6.42 -12.59 -1.33
C PHE A 184 7.46 -13.14 -2.32
N ALA A 185 7.68 -14.45 -2.31
CA ALA A 185 8.57 -15.13 -3.25
C ALA A 185 8.21 -14.90 -4.73
N ASP A 186 6.91 -14.73 -5.02
CA ASP A 186 6.44 -14.47 -6.38
C ASP A 186 6.61 -13.01 -6.78
N VAL A 187 6.53 -12.08 -5.82
CA VAL A 187 6.88 -10.67 -6.00
C VAL A 187 8.40 -10.53 -6.25
N VAL A 188 9.22 -11.21 -5.44
CA VAL A 188 10.68 -11.28 -5.61
C VAL A 188 11.03 -11.85 -6.98
N SER A 189 10.38 -12.95 -7.40
CA SER A 189 10.62 -13.57 -8.70
C SER A 189 10.25 -12.65 -9.86
N PHE A 190 9.13 -11.93 -9.74
CA PHE A 190 8.71 -10.95 -10.74
C PHE A 190 9.74 -9.82 -10.88
N LEU A 191 10.14 -9.21 -9.77
CA LEU A 191 11.10 -8.10 -9.75
C LEU A 191 12.49 -8.54 -10.22
N ALA A 192 12.91 -9.77 -9.89
CA ALA A 192 14.15 -10.34 -10.38
C ALA A 192 14.17 -10.42 -11.93
N GLY A 193 13.02 -10.71 -12.56
CA GLY A 193 12.86 -10.65 -14.01
C GLY A 193 13.04 -9.25 -14.60
N LYS A 194 12.91 -8.20 -13.78
CA LYS A 194 13.21 -6.79 -14.11
C LYS A 194 14.60 -6.34 -13.66
N SER A 195 15.46 -7.28 -13.23
CA SER A 195 16.79 -6.99 -12.65
C SER A 195 16.75 -6.21 -11.33
N ILE A 196 15.63 -6.26 -10.62
CA ILE A 196 15.45 -5.66 -9.28
C ILE A 196 15.46 -6.79 -8.26
N GLN A 197 16.38 -6.74 -7.28
CA GLN A 197 16.50 -7.75 -6.24
C GLN A 197 16.01 -7.17 -4.92
N ILE A 198 14.98 -7.78 -4.33
CA ILE A 198 14.47 -7.39 -3.02
C ILE A 198 14.44 -8.56 -2.03
N THR A 199 14.47 -8.22 -0.75
CA THR A 199 14.29 -9.10 0.40
C THR A 199 13.30 -8.45 1.38
N ASP A 200 12.93 -9.15 2.44
CA ASP A 200 12.12 -8.64 3.54
C ASP A 200 12.75 -7.45 4.30
N GLN A 201 14.04 -7.18 4.03
CA GLN A 201 14.83 -6.05 4.54
C GLN A 201 15.23 -5.04 3.45
N SER A 202 14.64 -5.11 2.25
CA SER A 202 14.88 -4.12 1.20
C SER A 202 13.95 -2.92 1.38
N PRO A 203 14.44 -1.67 1.30
CA PRO A 203 13.57 -0.50 1.41
C PRO A 203 12.64 -0.40 0.19
N THR A 204 11.36 -0.13 0.42
CA THR A 204 10.31 -0.01 -0.61
C THR A 204 9.32 1.08 -0.24
N ARG A 205 8.57 1.59 -1.22
CA ARG A 205 7.43 2.51 -1.00
C ARG A 205 6.29 2.17 -1.94
N PHE A 206 5.07 2.57 -1.57
CA PHE A 206 3.86 2.18 -2.30
C PHE A 206 3.00 3.36 -2.70
N ALA A 207 2.36 3.26 -3.86
CA ALA A 207 1.22 4.06 -4.23
C ALA A 207 -0.02 3.17 -4.16
N ALA A 208 -1.09 3.64 -3.53
CA ALA A 208 -2.35 2.92 -3.52
C ALA A 208 -3.37 3.63 -4.39
N ALA A 209 -4.22 2.83 -5.02
CA ALA A 209 -5.28 3.35 -5.86
C ALA A 209 -6.42 2.33 -5.93
N THR A 210 -7.57 2.78 -6.38
CA THR A 210 -8.64 1.90 -6.83
C THR A 210 -8.98 2.19 -8.29
N SER A 211 -9.67 1.25 -8.91
CA SER A 211 -10.14 1.39 -10.29
C SER A 211 -11.46 0.68 -10.53
N THR A 212 -12.21 1.16 -11.53
CA THR A 212 -13.36 0.45 -12.09
C THR A 212 -12.96 -0.60 -13.14
N GLN A 213 -11.71 -0.56 -13.64
CA GLN A 213 -11.16 -1.46 -14.65
C GLN A 213 -9.69 -1.81 -14.37
N THR A 214 -9.20 -2.91 -14.93
CA THR A 214 -7.89 -3.46 -14.57
C THR A 214 -6.68 -2.83 -15.25
N ASN A 215 -6.88 -1.97 -16.25
CA ASN A 215 -5.79 -1.46 -17.11
C ASN A 215 -5.45 0.03 -16.87
N SER A 216 -6.12 0.68 -15.92
CA SER A 216 -5.91 2.10 -15.61
C SER A 216 -6.24 2.38 -14.15
N LEU A 217 -5.59 3.40 -13.57
CA LEU A 217 -6.06 4.04 -12.33
C LEU A 217 -7.14 5.06 -12.70
N ASN A 218 -8.38 4.86 -12.24
CA ASN A 218 -9.51 5.67 -12.71
C ASN A 218 -10.67 5.79 -11.71
N GLN A 219 -10.47 5.38 -10.46
CA GLN A 219 -11.46 5.55 -9.41
C GLN A 219 -10.93 6.53 -8.38
N ASP A 220 -9.90 6.14 -7.64
CA ASP A 220 -9.31 6.94 -6.59
C ASP A 220 -7.79 6.70 -6.50
N LEU A 221 -7.04 7.72 -6.06
CA LEU A 221 -5.60 7.70 -5.84
C LEU A 221 -5.31 8.08 -4.39
N GLY A 222 -5.22 7.08 -3.52
CA GLY A 222 -5.04 7.27 -2.09
C GLY A 222 -3.87 8.21 -1.78
N GLY A 223 -4.20 9.41 -1.30
CA GLY A 223 -3.24 10.42 -0.89
C GLY A 223 -2.63 11.29 -2.00
N VAL A 224 -3.27 11.38 -3.17
CA VAL A 224 -2.83 12.26 -4.27
C VAL A 224 -3.80 13.41 -4.52
N ASN A 225 -3.41 14.62 -4.09
CA ASN A 225 -4.12 15.84 -4.45
C ASN A 225 -3.80 16.26 -5.90
N GLY A 226 -4.68 15.90 -6.85
CA GLY A 226 -4.50 16.24 -8.27
C GLY A 226 -5.08 15.23 -9.27
N GLY A 227 -5.63 14.10 -8.79
CA GLY A 227 -6.32 13.09 -9.59
C GLY A 227 -5.44 12.42 -10.66
N VAL A 228 -6.05 11.54 -11.48
CA VAL A 228 -5.30 10.67 -12.42
C VAL A 228 -4.68 11.41 -13.60
N ASN A 229 -5.03 12.68 -13.81
CA ASN A 229 -4.53 13.50 -14.92
C ASN A 229 -3.31 14.36 -14.54
N SER A 230 -2.85 14.30 -13.29
CA SER A 230 -1.70 15.07 -12.83
C SER A 230 -0.41 14.71 -13.59
N THR A 231 0.31 15.74 -14.05
CA THR A 231 1.63 15.64 -14.67
C THR A 231 2.77 15.66 -13.66
N LEU A 232 2.49 15.99 -12.38
CA LEU A 232 3.47 15.93 -11.31
C LEU A 232 3.82 14.48 -11.01
N THR A 233 5.06 14.22 -10.59
CA THR A 233 5.48 12.86 -10.23
C THR A 233 4.75 12.38 -8.98
N TRP A 234 4.65 11.06 -8.81
CA TRP A 234 4.13 10.45 -7.57
C TRP A 234 4.82 11.03 -6.33
N GLU A 235 6.14 11.23 -6.40
CA GLU A 235 6.92 11.82 -5.32
C GLU A 235 6.57 13.30 -5.06
N GLN A 236 6.41 14.11 -6.11
CA GLN A 236 6.00 15.52 -5.97
C GLN A 236 4.60 15.67 -5.38
N LEU A 237 3.73 14.69 -5.63
CA LEU A 237 2.36 14.64 -5.12
C LEU A 237 2.27 14.10 -3.70
N GLY A 238 3.36 13.53 -3.15
CA GLY A 238 3.29 12.75 -1.92
C GLY A 238 2.49 11.46 -2.07
N GLY A 239 2.31 10.97 -3.31
CA GLY A 239 1.52 9.78 -3.63
C GLY A 239 2.21 8.46 -3.33
N PHE A 240 3.49 8.49 -2.96
CA PHE A 240 4.15 7.35 -2.33
C PHE A 240 4.05 7.45 -0.82
N THR A 241 3.83 6.31 -0.17
CA THR A 241 3.94 6.14 1.28
C THR A 241 5.35 6.44 1.76
N GLN A 242 5.53 6.51 3.08
CA GLN A 242 6.88 6.48 3.65
C GLN A 242 7.63 5.21 3.21
N ILE A 243 8.96 5.28 3.18
CA ILE A 243 9.80 4.13 2.85
C ILE A 243 9.82 3.17 4.03
N ILE A 244 9.50 1.91 3.76
CA ILE A 244 9.49 0.83 4.75
C ILE A 244 10.20 -0.40 4.22
N TYR A 245 10.61 -1.28 5.12
CA TYR A 245 10.93 -2.65 4.77
C TYR A 245 9.63 -3.45 4.56
N PRO A 246 9.60 -4.46 3.66
CA PRO A 246 8.44 -5.34 3.51
C PRO A 246 7.99 -5.93 4.83
N SER A 247 8.93 -6.22 5.74
CA SER A 247 8.68 -6.62 7.13
C SER A 247 7.84 -5.64 7.98
N GLY A 248 7.42 -4.50 7.43
CA GLY A 248 6.59 -3.50 8.07
C GLY A 248 7.37 -2.49 8.92
N GLN A 249 8.66 -2.71 9.14
CA GLN A 249 9.47 -1.78 9.91
C GLN A 249 9.80 -0.53 9.09
N ALA A 250 9.59 0.65 9.68
CA ALA A 250 10.02 1.89 9.08
C ALA A 250 11.54 1.88 8.89
N VAL A 251 12.01 2.36 7.74
CA VAL A 251 13.45 2.52 7.52
C VAL A 251 13.93 3.68 8.40
N PRO A 252 14.93 3.49 9.29
CA PRO A 252 15.41 4.57 10.13
C PRO A 252 15.94 5.72 9.27
N GLU A 253 15.34 6.90 9.42
CA GLU A 253 15.90 8.12 8.84
C GLU A 253 17.32 8.31 9.40
N PRO A 254 18.33 8.61 8.55
CA PRO A 254 19.67 8.86 9.04
C PRO A 254 19.62 10.01 10.05
N SER A 255 19.97 9.73 11.31
CA SER A 255 19.83 10.71 12.39
C SER A 255 20.54 12.01 12.01
N SER A 256 19.80 13.11 11.96
CA SER A 256 20.31 14.44 11.64
C SER A 256 21.44 14.86 12.60
N SER A 257 21.48 14.24 13.77
CA SER A 257 22.52 14.36 14.80
C SER A 257 23.91 13.93 14.30
N LEU A 258 24.00 12.84 13.51
CA LEU A 258 25.28 12.37 12.96
C LEU A 258 25.79 13.31 11.86
N LEU A 259 24.90 13.87 11.04
CA LEU A 259 25.23 14.89 10.03
C LEU A 259 25.71 16.20 10.67
N LEU A 260 25.13 16.60 11.81
CA LEU A 260 25.56 17.79 12.55
C LEU A 260 26.95 17.59 13.20
N ILE A 261 27.22 16.41 13.75
CA ILE A 261 28.52 16.09 14.36
C ILE A 261 29.62 15.98 13.28
N ALA A 262 29.31 15.36 12.14
CA ALA A 262 30.23 15.27 11.00
C ALA A 262 30.57 16.64 10.40
N SER A 263 29.59 17.54 10.29
CA SER A 263 29.82 18.91 9.79
C SER A 263 30.60 19.78 10.79
N LEU A 264 30.40 19.60 12.10
CA LEU A 264 31.17 20.30 13.13
C LEU A 264 32.63 19.81 13.23
N THR A 265 32.87 18.51 13.06
CA THR A 265 34.24 17.95 13.03
C THR A 265 34.98 18.32 11.75
N ALA A 266 34.33 18.31 10.59
CA ALA A 266 34.91 18.80 9.35
C ALA A 266 35.23 20.30 9.40
N GLY A 267 34.32 21.11 9.96
CA GLY A 267 34.51 22.56 10.13
C GLY A 267 35.66 22.92 11.08
N THR A 268 35.84 22.17 12.17
CA THR A 268 36.95 22.39 13.12
C THR A 268 38.30 21.93 12.57
N LEU A 269 38.33 20.87 11.75
CA LEU A 269 39.55 20.43 11.06
C LEU A 269 39.95 21.36 9.91
N ALA A 270 38.99 21.92 9.16
CA ALA A 270 39.25 22.89 8.11
C ALA A 270 39.77 24.22 8.67
N ARG A 271 39.31 24.64 9.86
CA ARG A 271 39.75 25.88 10.52
C ARG A 271 41.16 25.78 11.13
N ARG A 272 41.66 24.57 11.39
CA ARG A 272 43.04 24.32 11.85
C ARG A 272 44.10 24.35 10.74
N ARG A 273 43.70 24.42 9.46
CA ARG A 273 44.60 24.42 8.29
C ARG A 273 44.72 25.78 7.59
N ARG A 274 44.21 26.87 8.18
CA ARG A 274 44.46 28.26 7.78
C ARG A 274 45.22 28.96 8.90
#